data_AF-A0A1E4ZIY0-F1
#
_entry.id   AF-A0A1E4ZIY0-F1
#
_cell.length_a   1.000
_cell.length_b   1.000
_cell.length_c   1.000
_cell.angle_alpha   90.00
_cell.angle_beta   90.00
_cell.angle_gamma   90.00
#
_symmetry.space_group_name_H-M   'P 1'
#
loop_
_entity.id
_entity.type
_entity.pdbx_description
1 polymer ?
#
loop_
_entity_poly.entity_id
_entity_poly.type
_entity_poly.pdbx_seq_one_letter_code
_entity_poly.pdbx_strand_id
1 'polypeptide(L)'
;MSAIAHWLEQHGLSTVVIGLVRLHLEKIKPPRALWVPFELGRPLGAPGDRDFQKKVLLKALSLIETQTAPTLTDFGIDDPRASADENWQPPEIATAETVAEECTLLKPFYQRQCVSSSRTAVGVSTLTIQKAAELMDEVVSGKDPTDTPDGNSPVVSLRLAFDDLKAYYIETALTGGSPNSLQIHNWLWQETLLGQQIKALRHRFMASDNPKLAALGERFSVPHRWRD
;
A
#
# COMPACT_ATOMS: atom_id res chain seq x y z
N MET A 1 -4.58 2.51 18.77
CA MET A 1 -4.38 1.34 19.66
C MET A 1 -3.73 1.69 21.00
N SER A 2 -2.80 2.64 21.12
CA SER A 2 -2.16 2.93 22.42
C SER A 2 -3.08 3.49 23.51
N ALA A 3 -4.11 4.28 23.16
CA ALA A 3 -5.05 4.80 24.16
C ALA A 3 -5.74 3.67 24.96
N ILE A 4 -6.09 2.57 24.29
CA ILE A 4 -6.65 1.37 24.93
C ILE A 4 -5.61 0.72 25.83
N ALA A 5 -4.35 0.60 25.38
CA ALA A 5 -3.27 0.06 26.20
C ALA A 5 -3.09 0.84 27.51
N HIS A 6 -3.02 2.17 27.45
CA HIS A 6 -2.95 3.00 28.66
C HIS A 6 -4.15 2.81 29.59
N TRP A 7 -5.36 2.76 29.02
CA TRP A 7 -6.57 2.54 29.82
C TRP A 7 -6.55 1.18 30.52
N LEU A 8 -6.15 0.11 29.83
CA LEU A 8 -6.06 -1.23 30.42
C LEU A 8 -5.03 -1.30 31.56
N GLU A 9 -3.86 -0.69 31.41
CA GLU A 9 -2.84 -0.63 32.47
C GLU A 9 -3.31 0.11 33.72
N GLN A 10 -4.04 1.20 33.54
CA GLN A 10 -4.63 1.94 34.67
C GLN A 10 -5.62 1.09 35.48
N HIS A 11 -6.14 0.01 34.90
CA HIS A 11 -7.04 -0.94 35.53
C HIS A 11 -6.34 -2.27 35.90
N GLY A 12 -5.01 -2.30 35.92
CA GLY A 12 -4.22 -3.46 36.35
C GLY A 12 -4.09 -4.57 35.30
N LEU A 13 -4.42 -4.30 34.03
CA LEU A 13 -4.23 -5.25 32.94
C LEU A 13 -2.96 -4.90 32.15
N SER A 14 -1.93 -5.74 32.27
CA SER A 14 -0.69 -5.54 31.54
C SER A 14 -0.86 -5.72 30.04
N THR A 15 -0.22 -4.86 29.27
CA THR A 15 -0.30 -4.75 27.82
C THR A 15 1.09 -4.59 27.23
N VAL A 16 1.22 -5.04 25.98
CA VAL A 16 2.35 -4.76 25.10
C VAL A 16 1.81 -4.44 23.71
N VAL A 17 2.36 -3.41 23.07
CA VAL A 17 2.01 -3.01 21.71
C VAL A 17 3.12 -3.46 20.75
N ILE A 18 2.77 -4.32 19.79
CA ILE A 18 3.67 -4.62 18.67
C ILE A 18 3.36 -3.63 17.56
N GLY A 19 4.36 -2.84 17.14
CA GLY A 19 4.17 -1.79 16.16
C GLY A 19 5.15 -1.85 14.99
N LEU A 20 4.63 -1.55 13.80
CA LEU A 20 5.37 -1.58 12.53
C LEU A 20 6.00 -0.22 12.19
N VAL A 21 5.42 0.87 12.70
CA VAL A 21 5.89 2.25 12.42
C VAL A 21 6.55 2.82 13.67
N ARG A 22 7.88 2.93 13.65
CA ARG A 22 8.68 3.41 14.79
C ARG A 22 8.25 4.79 15.28
N LEU A 23 8.08 5.73 14.34
CA LEU A 23 7.67 7.11 14.63
C LEU A 23 6.37 7.18 15.45
N HIS A 24 5.42 6.28 15.19
CA HIS A 24 4.17 6.24 15.96
C HIS A 24 4.42 5.75 17.39
N LEU A 25 5.27 4.75 17.59
CA LEU A 25 5.59 4.24 18.92
C LEU A 25 6.34 5.30 19.75
N GLU A 26 7.28 6.01 19.14
CA GLU A 26 8.05 7.09 19.80
C GLU A 26 7.17 8.27 20.21
N LYS A 27 6.24 8.68 19.34
CA LYS A 27 5.32 9.78 19.63
C LYS A 27 4.27 9.42 20.66
N ILE A 28 3.67 8.23 20.53
CA ILE A 28 2.51 7.83 21.34
C ILE A 28 2.95 7.30 22.71
N LYS A 29 4.16 6.74 22.84
CA LYS A 29 4.75 6.23 24.09
C LYS A 29 3.83 5.25 24.83
N PRO A 30 3.44 4.13 24.20
CA PRO A 30 2.67 3.08 24.88
C PRO A 30 3.40 2.57 26.13
N PRO A 31 2.68 1.95 27.08
CA PRO A 31 3.26 1.43 28.32
C PRO A 31 4.43 0.46 28.09
N ARG A 32 4.31 -0.41 27.08
CA ARG A 32 5.38 -1.27 26.56
C ARG A 32 5.18 -1.41 25.07
N ALA A 33 6.25 -1.24 24.29
CA ALA A 33 6.23 -1.45 22.86
C ALA A 33 7.39 -2.31 22.38
N LEU A 34 7.05 -3.25 21.49
CA LEU A 34 7.99 -3.94 20.64
C LEU A 34 7.86 -3.37 19.22
N TRP A 35 8.91 -2.70 18.74
CA TRP A 35 9.01 -2.32 17.34
C TRP A 35 9.54 -3.49 16.51
N VAL A 36 8.89 -3.72 15.38
CA VAL A 36 9.26 -4.76 14.41
C VAL A 36 9.47 -4.15 13.02
N PRO A 37 10.58 -4.43 12.33
CA PRO A 37 10.87 -3.93 10.98
C PRO A 37 10.19 -4.80 9.89
N PHE A 38 8.90 -5.09 10.04
CA PHE A 38 8.18 -6.00 9.14
C PHE A 38 7.27 -5.26 8.15
N GLU A 39 6.77 -5.98 7.16
CA GLU A 39 5.79 -5.50 6.21
C GLU A 39 4.50 -5.01 6.89
N LEU A 40 3.94 -3.91 6.38
CA LEU A 40 2.69 -3.37 6.91
C LEU A 40 1.58 -4.43 6.85
N GLY A 41 0.82 -4.54 7.94
CA GLY A 41 -0.23 -5.56 8.09
C GLY A 41 0.26 -6.92 8.60
N ARG A 42 1.57 -7.10 8.80
CA ARG A 42 2.17 -8.37 9.27
C ARG A 42 3.03 -8.17 10.53
N PRO A 43 2.46 -7.69 11.66
CA PRO A 43 3.23 -7.39 12.88
C PRO A 43 3.87 -8.62 13.54
N LEU A 44 3.47 -9.84 13.16
CA LEU A 44 4.05 -11.09 13.65
C LEU A 44 4.98 -11.77 12.61
N GLY A 45 5.22 -11.14 11.46
CA GLY A 45 5.94 -11.73 10.34
C GLY A 45 5.04 -12.47 9.36
N ALA A 46 5.62 -13.37 8.56
CA ALA A 46 4.91 -14.04 7.48
C ALA A 46 3.77 -14.97 7.93
N PRO A 47 2.67 -15.05 7.16
CA PRO A 47 1.64 -16.07 7.39
C PRO A 47 2.23 -17.49 7.35
N GLY A 48 1.78 -18.33 8.28
CA GLY A 48 2.20 -19.73 8.40
C GLY A 48 3.57 -19.97 9.03
N ASP A 49 4.40 -18.95 9.25
CA ASP A 49 5.69 -19.10 9.93
C ASP A 49 5.53 -19.13 11.46
N ARG A 50 5.09 -20.27 11.97
CA ARG A 50 4.76 -20.46 13.38
C ARG A 50 5.95 -20.20 14.31
N ASP A 51 7.15 -20.60 13.90
CA ASP A 51 8.34 -20.48 14.72
C ASP A 51 8.80 -19.02 14.81
N PHE A 52 8.77 -18.28 13.69
CA PHE A 52 9.07 -16.85 13.70
C PHE A 52 8.03 -16.07 14.48
N GLN A 53 6.74 -16.31 14.24
CA GLN A 53 5.64 -15.65 14.96
C GLN A 53 5.75 -15.90 16.48
N LYS A 54 6.09 -17.12 16.89
CA LYS A 54 6.34 -17.45 18.29
C LYS A 54 7.49 -16.65 18.89
N LYS A 55 8.59 -16.45 18.17
CA LYS A 55 9.71 -15.60 18.62
C LYS A 55 9.26 -14.16 18.86
N VAL A 56 8.48 -13.58 17.94
CA VAL A 56 7.93 -12.22 18.08
C VAL A 56 7.05 -12.12 19.33
N LEU A 57 6.13 -13.07 19.51
CA LEU A 57 5.23 -13.10 20.68
C LEU A 57 6.00 -13.24 21.99
N LEU A 58 6.96 -14.17 22.08
CA LEU A 58 7.76 -14.37 23.28
C LEU A 58 8.59 -13.13 23.63
N LYS A 59 9.16 -12.45 22.64
CA LYS A 59 9.88 -11.19 22.84
C LYS A 59 8.97 -10.06 23.31
N ALA A 60 7.73 -10.00 22.81
CA ALA A 60 6.76 -9.01 23.26
C ALA A 60 6.31 -9.29 24.71
N LEU A 61 6.01 -10.55 25.04
CA LEU A 61 5.57 -10.95 26.38
C LEU A 61 6.67 -10.76 27.43
N SER A 62 7.95 -10.97 27.09
CA SER A 62 9.04 -10.73 28.05
C SER A 62 9.19 -9.26 28.46
N LEU A 63 8.61 -8.31 27.72
CA LEU A 63 8.54 -6.90 28.13
C LEU A 63 7.62 -6.71 29.34
N ILE A 64 6.61 -7.57 29.52
CA ILE A 64 5.72 -7.52 30.69
C ILE A 64 6.50 -7.83 31.97
N GLU A 65 7.40 -8.80 31.91
CA GLU A 65 8.20 -9.23 33.06
C GLU A 65 9.31 -8.24 33.42
N THR A 66 9.87 -7.56 32.42
CA THR A 66 11.13 -6.82 32.57
C THR A 66 10.98 -5.31 32.68
N GLN A 67 9.84 -4.74 32.24
CA GLN A 67 9.70 -3.29 32.10
C GLN A 67 8.63 -2.72 33.05
N THR A 68 9.06 -1.78 33.90
CA THR A 68 8.21 -1.09 34.88
C THR A 68 7.84 0.35 34.48
N ALA A 69 8.34 0.82 33.34
CA ALA A 69 8.09 2.16 32.79
C ALA A 69 7.81 2.08 31.29
N PRO A 70 7.27 3.15 30.66
CA PRO A 70 7.11 3.25 29.22
C PRO A 70 8.41 2.95 28.46
N THR A 71 8.43 1.82 27.75
CA THR A 71 9.61 1.34 27.02
C THR A 71 9.29 1.05 25.56
N LEU A 72 10.18 1.49 24.67
CA LEU A 72 10.24 1.07 23.27
C LEU A 72 11.45 0.14 23.09
N THR A 73 11.21 -1.10 22.69
CA THR A 73 12.25 -2.11 22.44
C THR A 73 12.22 -2.56 20.99
N ASP A 74 13.40 -2.78 20.41
CA ASP A 74 13.54 -3.30 19.06
C ASP A 74 13.52 -4.83 19.07
N PHE A 75 12.81 -5.44 18.12
CA PHE A 75 12.82 -6.89 17.95
C PHE A 75 14.20 -7.42 17.53
N GLY A 76 14.92 -6.66 16.69
CA GLY A 76 16.31 -6.93 16.33
C GLY A 76 16.52 -8.06 15.32
N ILE A 77 15.45 -8.58 14.72
CA ILE A 77 15.50 -9.57 13.64
C ILE A 77 14.56 -9.06 12.53
N ASP A 78 15.03 -9.05 11.29
CA ASP A 78 14.19 -8.70 10.14
C ASP A 78 13.24 -9.85 9.76
N ASP A 79 12.12 -9.55 9.10
CA ASP A 79 11.26 -10.60 8.51
C ASP A 79 12.05 -11.24 7.34
N PRO A 80 12.39 -12.54 7.39
CA PRO A 80 13.15 -13.19 6.33
C PRO A 80 12.45 -13.14 4.96
N ARG A 81 11.12 -12.97 4.95
CA ARG A 81 10.30 -12.82 3.74
C ARG A 81 9.99 -11.36 3.39
N ALA A 82 10.60 -10.39 4.08
CA ALA A 82 10.66 -8.99 3.65
C ALA A 82 11.91 -8.70 2.80
N SER A 83 12.85 -9.64 2.72
CA SER A 83 13.98 -9.55 1.79
C SER A 83 13.51 -9.44 0.35
N ALA A 84 14.22 -8.64 -0.43
CA ALA A 84 13.96 -8.53 -1.86
C ALA A 84 14.19 -9.88 -2.54
N ASP A 85 13.32 -10.23 -3.48
CA ASP A 85 13.55 -11.36 -4.38
C ASP A 85 14.52 -10.89 -5.48
N GLU A 86 15.79 -11.26 -5.37
CA GLU A 86 16.85 -10.83 -6.30
C GLU A 86 16.62 -11.32 -7.74
N ASN A 87 15.83 -12.38 -7.93
CA ASN A 87 15.54 -12.93 -9.25
C ASN A 87 14.23 -12.38 -9.83
N TRP A 88 13.46 -11.63 -9.05
CA TRP A 88 12.22 -11.06 -9.53
C TRP A 88 12.49 -9.99 -10.60
N GLN A 89 11.76 -10.11 -11.71
CA GLN A 89 11.73 -9.11 -12.76
C GLN A 89 10.31 -8.60 -12.94
N PRO A 90 10.12 -7.27 -13.05
CA PRO A 90 8.81 -6.73 -13.33
C PRO A 90 8.33 -7.16 -14.72
N PRO A 91 7.00 -7.21 -14.95
CA PRO A 91 6.44 -7.35 -16.29
C PRO A 91 6.97 -6.28 -17.25
N GLU A 92 7.36 -6.70 -18.46
CA GLU A 92 7.92 -5.81 -19.47
C GLU A 92 6.83 -4.96 -20.13
N ILE A 93 6.90 -3.63 -19.93
CA ILE A 93 5.92 -2.66 -20.44
C ILE A 93 6.56 -1.41 -21.06
N ALA A 94 7.88 -1.40 -21.28
CA ALA A 94 8.65 -0.22 -21.67
C ALA A 94 8.29 0.37 -23.04
N THR A 95 7.55 -0.36 -23.87
CA THR A 95 7.11 0.09 -25.21
C THR A 95 5.78 0.84 -25.21
N ALA A 96 5.08 0.91 -24.08
CA ALA A 96 3.80 1.60 -23.99
C ALA A 96 4.00 3.12 -23.96
N GLU A 97 3.16 3.84 -24.71
CA GLU A 97 3.09 5.31 -24.72
C GLU A 97 1.88 5.82 -23.91
N THR A 98 0.91 4.95 -23.61
CA THR A 98 -0.30 5.26 -22.83
C THR A 98 -0.56 4.24 -21.73
N VAL A 99 -1.39 4.59 -20.75
CA VAL A 99 -1.77 3.68 -19.66
C VAL A 99 -2.64 2.54 -20.20
N ALA A 100 -3.48 2.80 -21.21
CA ALA A 100 -4.24 1.77 -21.91
C ALA A 100 -3.34 0.72 -22.60
N GLU A 101 -2.21 1.14 -23.17
CA GLU A 101 -1.22 0.23 -23.75
C GLU A 101 -0.49 -0.59 -22.69
N GLU A 102 -0.06 0.02 -21.57
CA GLU A 102 0.51 -0.71 -20.43
C GLU A 102 -0.48 -1.79 -19.93
N CYS A 103 -1.76 -1.44 -19.77
CA CYS A 103 -2.80 -2.40 -19.38
C CYS A 103 -2.97 -3.55 -20.40
N THR A 104 -2.81 -3.26 -21.69
CA THR A 104 -2.87 -4.28 -22.73
C THR A 104 -1.69 -5.26 -22.64
N LEU A 105 -0.48 -4.74 -22.43
CA LEU A 105 0.74 -5.54 -22.25
C LEU A 105 0.71 -6.37 -20.97
N LEU A 106 0.11 -5.85 -19.89
CA LEU A 106 -0.01 -6.54 -18.60
C LEU A 106 -1.10 -7.62 -18.57
N LYS A 107 -2.03 -7.62 -19.54
CA LYS A 107 -3.18 -8.54 -19.58
C LYS A 107 -2.82 -10.03 -19.46
N PRO A 108 -1.79 -10.56 -20.15
CA PRO A 108 -1.41 -11.97 -20.01
C PRO A 108 -0.83 -12.30 -18.63
N PHE A 109 -0.22 -11.33 -17.94
CA PHE A 109 0.26 -11.50 -16.58
C PHE A 109 -0.94 -11.51 -15.62
N TYR A 110 -1.83 -10.53 -15.71
CA TYR A 110 -3.03 -10.48 -14.88
C TYR A 110 -3.88 -11.76 -14.98
N GLN A 111 -4.10 -12.27 -16.19
CA GLN A 111 -4.85 -13.51 -16.40
C GLN A 111 -4.18 -14.71 -15.70
N ARG A 112 -2.86 -14.81 -15.74
CA ARG A 112 -2.11 -15.85 -15.00
C ARG A 112 -2.29 -15.70 -13.50
N GLN A 113 -2.28 -14.46 -12.99
CA GLN A 113 -2.54 -14.19 -11.57
C GLN A 113 -3.95 -14.57 -11.14
N CYS A 114 -4.96 -14.29 -11.96
CA CYS A 114 -6.35 -14.68 -11.66
C CYS A 114 -6.54 -16.20 -11.62
N VAL A 115 -5.73 -16.97 -12.36
CA VAL A 115 -5.76 -18.43 -12.30
C VAL A 115 -5.07 -18.97 -11.05
N SER A 116 -3.98 -18.34 -10.61
CA SER A 116 -3.23 -18.77 -9.41
C SER A 116 -3.86 -18.29 -8.10
N SER A 117 -4.62 -17.20 -8.12
CA SER A 117 -5.25 -16.57 -6.94
C SER A 117 -6.76 -16.80 -6.92
N SER A 118 -7.31 -17.09 -5.73
CA SER A 118 -8.76 -17.14 -5.52
C SER A 118 -9.38 -15.76 -5.21
N ARG A 119 -8.58 -14.70 -5.19
CA ARG A 119 -8.99 -13.33 -4.82
C ARG A 119 -8.36 -12.30 -5.74
N THR A 120 -9.10 -11.22 -5.98
CA THR A 120 -8.62 -10.01 -6.64
C THR A 120 -9.14 -8.79 -5.89
N ALA A 121 -8.33 -7.73 -5.86
CA ALA A 121 -8.69 -6.41 -5.36
C ALA A 121 -9.20 -5.48 -6.48
N VAL A 122 -9.18 -5.94 -7.73
CA VAL A 122 -9.73 -5.24 -8.89
C VAL A 122 -11.26 -5.36 -8.92
N GLY A 123 -11.93 -4.26 -9.24
CA GLY A 123 -13.37 -4.18 -9.53
C GLY A 123 -14.14 -3.17 -8.68
N VAL A 124 -13.47 -2.35 -7.86
CA VAL A 124 -14.16 -1.39 -6.98
C VAL A 124 -14.84 -0.26 -7.74
N SER A 125 -14.36 0.07 -8.95
CA SER A 125 -14.94 1.10 -9.81
C SER A 125 -16.12 0.61 -10.64
N THR A 126 -16.34 -0.72 -10.72
CA THR A 126 -17.25 -1.39 -11.67
C THR A 126 -16.92 -1.19 -13.15
N LEU A 127 -15.85 -0.47 -13.48
CA LEU A 127 -15.35 -0.33 -14.85
C LEU A 127 -14.49 -1.54 -15.22
N THR A 128 -14.39 -1.80 -16.52
CA THR A 128 -13.33 -2.67 -17.02
C THR A 128 -11.99 -1.95 -16.88
N ILE A 129 -10.90 -2.69 -16.67
CA ILE A 129 -9.55 -2.12 -16.59
C ILE A 129 -9.22 -1.27 -17.81
N GLN A 130 -9.65 -1.71 -19.00
CA GLN A 130 -9.48 -0.96 -20.23
C GLN A 130 -10.16 0.42 -20.19
N LYS A 131 -11.44 0.48 -19.75
CA LYS A 131 -12.17 1.74 -19.62
C LYS A 131 -11.57 2.65 -18.54
N ALA A 132 -11.07 2.06 -17.44
CA ALA A 132 -10.40 2.81 -16.39
C ALA A 132 -9.09 3.44 -16.90
N ALA A 133 -8.34 2.72 -17.73
CA ALA A 133 -7.11 3.21 -18.35
C ALA A 133 -7.40 4.31 -19.39
N GLU A 134 -8.38 4.10 -20.28
CA GLU A 134 -8.83 5.12 -21.24
C GLU A 134 -9.28 6.41 -20.53
N LEU A 135 -10.03 6.29 -19.43
CA LEU A 135 -10.42 7.43 -18.61
C LEU A 135 -9.20 8.17 -18.04
N MET A 136 -8.16 7.45 -17.61
CA MET A 136 -6.92 8.07 -17.16
C MET A 136 -6.24 8.84 -18.30
N ASP A 137 -6.10 8.24 -19.47
CA ASP A 137 -5.45 8.86 -20.63
C ASP A 137 -6.21 10.12 -21.09
N GLU A 138 -7.55 10.09 -21.09
CA GLU A 138 -8.40 11.26 -21.37
C GLU A 138 -8.18 12.39 -20.36
N VAL A 139 -8.17 12.05 -19.06
CA VAL A 139 -7.98 13.03 -18.00
C VAL A 139 -6.58 13.62 -18.08
N VAL A 140 -5.54 12.82 -18.28
CA VAL A 140 -4.17 13.29 -18.50
C VAL A 140 -4.13 14.28 -19.66
N SER A 141 -4.81 13.97 -20.77
CA SER A 141 -4.92 14.82 -21.97
C SER A 141 -5.69 16.14 -21.75
N GLY A 142 -6.29 16.34 -20.58
CA GLY A 142 -6.91 17.62 -20.19
C GLY A 142 -8.42 17.60 -20.09
N LYS A 143 -9.08 16.45 -20.28
CA LYS A 143 -10.52 16.30 -20.03
C LYS A 143 -10.81 16.58 -18.55
N ASP A 144 -11.80 17.42 -18.27
CA ASP A 144 -12.25 17.64 -16.89
C ASP A 144 -13.01 16.39 -16.41
N PRO A 145 -12.53 15.69 -15.37
CA PRO A 145 -13.19 14.49 -14.86
C PRO A 145 -14.52 14.80 -14.16
N THR A 146 -14.85 16.08 -13.92
CA THR A 146 -16.11 16.50 -13.28
C THR A 146 -17.26 16.69 -14.26
N ASP A 147 -17.01 16.63 -15.57
CA ASP A 147 -18.02 16.83 -16.63
C ASP A 147 -18.87 15.58 -16.95
N THR A 148 -18.88 14.55 -16.09
CA THR A 148 -19.68 13.34 -16.37
C THR A 148 -21.18 13.55 -16.10
N PRO A 149 -22.09 13.17 -17.03
CA PRO A 149 -23.53 13.40 -16.91
C PRO A 149 -24.23 12.67 -15.75
N ASP A 150 -23.65 11.55 -15.29
CA ASP A 150 -24.29 10.66 -14.33
C ASP A 150 -23.90 11.06 -12.90
N GLY A 151 -24.85 11.63 -12.15
CA GLY A 151 -24.74 12.26 -10.82
C GLY A 151 -24.12 11.48 -9.65
N ASN A 152 -23.31 10.45 -9.88
CA ASN A 152 -22.29 10.03 -8.94
C ASN A 152 -21.25 11.15 -8.77
N SER A 153 -20.59 11.23 -7.61
CA SER A 153 -19.45 12.14 -7.44
C SER A 153 -18.36 11.72 -8.44
N PRO A 154 -18.13 12.45 -9.55
CA PRO A 154 -17.24 12.00 -10.63
C PRO A 154 -15.81 11.77 -10.13
N VAL A 155 -15.46 12.58 -9.13
CA VAL A 155 -14.25 12.49 -8.31
C VAL A 155 -14.08 11.14 -7.62
N VAL A 156 -15.14 10.57 -7.06
CA VAL A 156 -15.10 9.26 -6.40
C VAL A 156 -14.92 8.16 -7.44
N SER A 157 -15.65 8.23 -8.56
CA SER A 157 -15.51 7.26 -9.65
C SER A 157 -14.10 7.24 -10.24
N LEU A 158 -13.50 8.41 -10.46
CA LEU A 158 -12.11 8.50 -10.93
C LEU A 158 -11.13 7.90 -9.92
N ARG A 159 -11.29 8.22 -8.63
CA ARG A 159 -10.45 7.64 -7.58
C ARG A 159 -10.53 6.12 -7.55
N LEU A 160 -11.75 5.57 -7.65
CA LEU A 160 -11.97 4.11 -7.65
C LEU A 160 -11.38 3.46 -8.91
N ALA A 161 -11.50 4.10 -10.07
CA ALA A 161 -10.87 3.62 -11.31
C ALA A 161 -9.34 3.54 -11.16
N PHE A 162 -8.72 4.54 -10.52
CA PHE A 162 -7.27 4.55 -10.29
C PHE A 162 -6.86 3.54 -9.21
N ASP A 163 -7.71 3.29 -8.21
CA ASP A 163 -7.49 2.21 -7.23
C ASP A 163 -7.52 0.83 -7.91
N ASP A 164 -8.44 0.61 -8.86
CA ASP A 164 -8.47 -0.60 -9.69
C ASP A 164 -7.23 -0.75 -10.57
N LEU A 165 -6.76 0.33 -11.20
CA LEU A 165 -5.51 0.30 -11.98
C LEU A 165 -4.31 -0.05 -11.10
N LYS A 166 -4.15 0.56 -9.93
CA LYS A 166 -3.05 0.19 -9.01
C LYS A 166 -3.14 -1.27 -8.58
N ALA A 167 -4.34 -1.76 -8.24
CA ALA A 167 -4.56 -3.16 -7.88
C ALA A 167 -4.17 -4.11 -9.02
N TYR A 168 -4.59 -3.78 -10.24
CA TYR A 168 -4.26 -4.54 -11.44
C TYR A 168 -2.75 -4.67 -11.66
N TYR A 169 -2.00 -3.57 -11.54
CA TYR A 169 -0.55 -3.59 -11.69
C TYR A 169 0.11 -4.40 -10.58
N ILE A 170 -0.26 -4.16 -9.32
CA ILE A 170 0.27 -4.91 -8.17
C ILE A 170 0.03 -6.42 -8.35
N GLU A 171 -1.16 -6.82 -8.78
CA GLU A 171 -1.48 -8.22 -9.03
C GLU A 171 -0.65 -8.81 -10.17
N THR A 172 -0.40 -8.07 -11.25
CA THR A 172 0.45 -8.54 -12.36
C THR A 172 1.91 -8.76 -11.94
N ALA A 173 2.45 -7.91 -11.06
CA ALA A 173 3.81 -8.03 -10.54
C ALA A 173 4.07 -9.35 -9.78
N LEU A 174 3.03 -9.93 -9.19
CA LEU A 174 3.13 -11.17 -8.40
C LEU A 174 3.33 -12.44 -9.25
N THR A 175 3.24 -12.32 -10.59
CA THR A 175 3.34 -13.49 -11.49
C THR A 175 4.78 -13.91 -11.80
N GLY A 176 5.76 -13.02 -11.56
CA GLY A 176 7.17 -13.21 -11.91
C GLY A 176 8.09 -13.61 -10.74
N GLY A 177 7.54 -13.93 -9.57
CA GLY A 177 8.32 -14.23 -8.37
C GLY A 177 7.60 -13.83 -7.09
N SER A 178 8.35 -13.62 -6.01
CA SER A 178 7.81 -13.17 -4.71
C SER A 178 8.41 -11.84 -4.28
N PRO A 179 8.19 -10.75 -5.04
CA PRO A 179 8.77 -9.45 -4.71
C PRO A 179 8.27 -8.95 -3.35
N ASN A 180 9.14 -8.26 -2.63
CA ASN A 180 8.73 -7.57 -1.41
C ASN A 180 7.93 -6.29 -1.74
N SER A 181 7.35 -5.65 -0.72
CA SER A 181 6.51 -4.46 -0.96
C SER A 181 7.28 -3.32 -1.59
N LEU A 182 8.58 -3.19 -1.28
CA LEU A 182 9.45 -2.14 -1.80
C LEU A 182 9.73 -2.34 -3.30
N GLN A 183 9.95 -3.56 -3.76
CA GLN A 183 10.15 -3.88 -5.18
C GLN A 183 8.88 -3.54 -6.00
N ILE A 184 7.72 -4.02 -5.54
CA ILE A 184 6.43 -3.70 -6.18
C ILE A 184 6.20 -2.19 -6.20
N HIS A 185 6.49 -1.53 -5.08
CA HIS A 185 6.35 -0.09 -4.94
C HIS A 185 7.25 0.68 -5.92
N ASN A 186 8.53 0.33 -5.99
CA ASN A 186 9.48 1.00 -6.87
C ASN A 186 9.07 0.83 -8.33
N TRP A 187 8.75 -0.40 -8.75
CA TRP A 187 8.28 -0.64 -10.11
C TRP A 187 7.03 0.19 -10.41
N LEU A 188 5.96 0.05 -9.61
CA LEU A 188 4.70 0.78 -9.83
C LEU A 188 4.92 2.29 -9.92
N TRP A 189 5.65 2.88 -8.96
CA TRP A 189 5.73 4.34 -8.85
C TRP A 189 6.87 4.99 -9.63
N GLN A 190 7.91 4.25 -10.00
CA GLN A 190 9.11 4.79 -10.66
C GLN A 190 9.22 4.34 -12.11
N GLU A 191 8.71 3.16 -12.46
CA GLU A 191 8.95 2.54 -13.76
C GLU A 191 7.71 2.50 -14.68
N THR A 192 6.50 2.71 -14.15
CA THR A 192 5.26 2.68 -14.95
C THR A 192 4.75 4.08 -15.31
N LEU A 193 4.12 4.22 -16.49
CA LEU A 193 3.39 5.42 -16.88
C LEU A 193 2.24 5.68 -15.91
N LEU A 194 1.49 4.64 -15.50
CA LEU A 194 0.44 4.78 -14.47
C LEU A 194 0.94 5.55 -13.23
N GLY A 195 2.06 5.12 -12.65
CA GLY A 195 2.65 5.75 -11.47
C GLY A 195 3.06 7.20 -11.73
N GLN A 196 3.66 7.46 -12.88
CA GLN A 196 4.05 8.81 -13.31
C GLN A 196 2.83 9.73 -13.50
N GLN A 197 1.79 9.25 -14.17
CA GLN A 197 0.57 10.01 -14.45
C GLN A 197 -0.22 10.31 -13.18
N ILE A 198 -0.36 9.35 -12.26
CA ILE A 198 -1.03 9.61 -10.96
C ILE A 198 -0.30 10.73 -10.19
N LYS A 199 1.04 10.74 -10.18
CA LYS A 199 1.84 11.80 -9.55
C LYS A 199 1.60 13.16 -10.21
N ALA A 200 1.60 13.21 -11.54
CA ALA A 200 1.35 14.43 -12.31
C ALA A 200 -0.08 14.97 -12.09
N LEU A 201 -1.07 14.08 -12.15
CA LEU A 201 -2.48 14.40 -11.90
C LEU A 201 -2.69 14.92 -10.47
N ARG A 202 -2.05 14.32 -9.47
CA ARG A 202 -2.10 14.82 -8.09
C ARG A 202 -1.65 16.26 -8.00
N HIS A 203 -0.48 16.59 -8.58
CA HIS A 203 0.03 17.96 -8.57
C HIS A 203 -0.92 18.92 -9.28
N ARG A 204 -1.41 18.56 -10.47
CA ARG A 204 -2.35 19.38 -11.25
C ARG A 204 -3.67 19.61 -10.51
N PHE A 205 -4.21 18.58 -9.87
CA PHE A 205 -5.46 18.68 -9.13
C PHE A 205 -5.33 19.49 -7.85
N MET A 206 -4.23 19.34 -7.10
CA MET A 206 -3.97 20.17 -5.91
C MET A 206 -3.81 21.66 -6.25
N ALA A 207 -3.33 21.97 -7.45
CA ALA A 207 -3.19 23.35 -7.94
C ALA A 207 -4.46 23.92 -8.61
N SER A 208 -5.55 23.15 -8.68
CA SER A 208 -6.79 23.57 -9.34
C SER A 208 -7.62 24.48 -8.45
N ASP A 209 -8.22 25.52 -9.05
CA ASP A 209 -9.20 26.39 -8.39
C ASP A 209 -10.54 25.67 -8.11
N ASN A 210 -10.77 24.49 -8.70
CA ASN A 210 -11.96 23.69 -8.43
C ASN A 210 -11.78 22.92 -7.11
N PRO A 211 -12.57 23.22 -6.06
CA PRO A 211 -12.40 22.61 -4.74
C PRO A 211 -12.61 21.09 -4.74
N LYS A 212 -13.41 20.56 -5.68
CA LYS A 212 -13.63 19.12 -5.84
C LYS A 212 -12.39 18.43 -6.38
N LEU A 213 -11.68 19.06 -7.32
CA LEU A 213 -10.42 18.56 -7.88
C LEU A 213 -9.29 18.69 -6.85
N ALA A 214 -9.18 19.82 -6.15
CA ALA A 214 -8.19 20.00 -5.08
C ALA A 214 -8.33 18.91 -4.01
N ALA A 215 -9.55 18.66 -3.52
CA ALA A 215 -9.82 17.59 -2.56
C ALA A 215 -9.50 16.19 -3.11
N LEU A 216 -9.67 15.94 -4.42
CA LEU A 216 -9.27 14.68 -5.05
C LEU A 216 -7.75 14.53 -5.06
N GLY A 217 -7.03 15.59 -5.45
CA GLY A 217 -5.58 15.65 -5.45
C GLY A 217 -5.01 15.28 -4.08
N GLU A 218 -5.53 15.88 -3.01
CA GLU A 218 -5.14 15.59 -1.63
C GLU A 218 -5.35 14.11 -1.26
N ARG A 219 -6.46 13.52 -1.71
CA ARG A 219 -6.89 12.15 -1.38
C ARG A 219 -6.23 11.06 -2.21
N PHE A 220 -5.44 11.39 -3.24
CA PHE A 220 -4.65 10.36 -3.90
C PHE A 220 -3.60 9.81 -2.94
N SER A 221 -3.66 8.51 -2.65
CA SER A 221 -2.61 7.81 -1.91
C SER A 221 -1.36 7.68 -2.79
N VAL A 222 -0.64 8.79 -2.96
CA VAL A 222 0.70 8.84 -3.55
C VAL A 222 1.70 8.79 -2.40
N PRO A 223 2.71 7.93 -2.46
CA PRO A 223 3.77 7.92 -1.48
C PRO A 223 4.43 9.30 -1.41
N HIS A 224 4.38 9.95 -0.25
CA HIS A 224 5.40 10.96 0.04
C HIS A 224 6.71 10.19 0.21
N ARG A 225 7.81 10.63 -0.42
CA ARG A 225 9.11 9.96 -0.38
C ARG A 225 9.39 9.44 1.04
N TRP A 226 9.34 8.13 1.23
CA TRP A 226 9.84 7.47 2.45
C TRP A 226 11.30 7.13 2.18
N ARG A 227 12.15 8.14 2.39
CA ARG A 227 13.63 8.23 2.40
C ARG A 227 13.90 9.73 2.22
N ASP A 228 14.38 10.47 3.21
CA ASP A 228 15.46 10.17 4.16
C ASP A 228 15.04 10.13 5.64
#